data_AF-A0A659QWP9-F1
#
_entry.id   AF-A0A659QWP9-F1
#
_cell.length_a   1.000
_cell.length_b   1.000
_cell.length_c   1.000
_cell.angle_alpha   90.00
_cell.angle_beta   90.00
_cell.angle_gamma   90.00
#
_symmetry.space_group_name_H-M   'P 1'
#
loop_
_entity.id
_entity.type
_entity.pdbx_description
1 polymer ?
#
loop_
_entity_poly.entity_id
_entity_poly.type
_entity_poly.pdbx_seq_one_letter_code
_entity_poly.pdbx_strand_id
1 'polypeptide(L)' 'QSATQKNIYQQLWCLPKVAGKYIQVCTFTVGGNYGGTCLRGDDSLVIKKESDIEPLIVIKA' A
#
# COMPACT_ATOMS: atom_id res chain seq x y z
N GLN A 1 -0.27 -18.27 -10.62
CA GLN A 1 0.34 -17.46 -11.70
C GLN A 1 1.71 -18.07 -12.00
N SER A 2 2.08 -18.20 -13.28
CA SER A 2 3.40 -18.74 -13.68
C SER A 2 4.49 -17.68 -13.47
N ALA A 3 5.57 -18.02 -12.77
CA ALA A 3 6.70 -17.12 -12.46
C ALA A 3 7.63 -16.85 -13.66
N THR A 4 7.11 -16.93 -14.89
CA THR A 4 7.87 -16.93 -16.16
C THR A 4 7.73 -15.62 -16.95
N GLN A 5 7.11 -14.60 -16.38
CA GLN A 5 6.91 -13.31 -17.03
C GLN A 5 8.20 -12.47 -17.01
N LYS A 6 8.32 -11.50 -17.93
CA LYS A 6 9.43 -10.55 -17.94
C LYS A 6 9.30 -9.61 -16.72
N ASN A 7 10.41 -9.39 -16.03
CA ASN A 7 10.47 -8.55 -14.83
C ASN A 7 10.95 -7.13 -15.13
N ILE A 8 10.63 -6.22 -14.21
CA ILE A 8 11.25 -4.89 -14.07
C ILE A 8 12.01 -4.84 -12.74
N TYR A 9 13.00 -3.95 -12.64
CA TYR A 9 13.76 -3.73 -11.42
C TYR A 9 13.55 -2.28 -10.97
N GLN A 10 12.94 -2.11 -9.80
CA GLN A 10 12.71 -0.81 -9.18
C GLN A 10 13.72 -0.62 -8.03
N GLN A 11 14.20 0.60 -7.82
CA GLN A 11 15.02 0.94 -6.65
C GLN A 11 14.25 0.60 -5.36
N LEU A 12 14.95 0.01 -4.38
CA LEU A 12 14.36 -0.34 -3.10
C LEU A 12 13.89 0.92 -2.34
N TRP A 13 12.62 0.93 -1.97
CA TRP A 13 12.01 1.95 -1.12
C TRP A 13 11.02 1.28 -0.16
N CYS A 14 11.52 0.85 0.99
CA CYS A 14 10.73 0.10 1.97
C CYS A 14 9.56 0.93 2.53
N LEU A 15 8.47 0.24 2.88
CA LEU A 15 7.35 0.86 3.58
C LEU A 15 7.78 1.31 4.99
N PRO A 16 7.21 2.41 5.51
CA PRO A 16 7.42 2.79 6.90
C PRO A 16 6.68 1.81 7.84
N LYS A 17 7.29 1.53 9.00
CA LYS A 17 6.68 0.73 10.06
C LYS A 17 6.05 1.63 11.11
N VAL A 18 4.73 1.55 11.30
CA VAL A 18 3.96 2.34 12.26
C VAL A 18 3.10 1.39 13.09
N ALA A 19 3.12 1.55 14.41
CA ALA A 19 2.35 0.70 15.34
C ALA A 19 2.54 -0.82 15.11
N GLY A 20 3.74 -1.25 14.71
CA GLY A 20 4.08 -2.66 14.53
C GLY A 20 3.83 -3.23 13.13
N LYS A 21 3.15 -2.52 12.22
CA LYS A 21 2.89 -2.95 10.84
C LYS A 21 3.56 -2.05 9.81
N TYR A 22 3.90 -2.60 8.65
CA TYR A 22 4.30 -1.82 7.48
C TYR A 22 3.07 -1.25 6.79
N ILE A 23 3.04 0.07 6.64
CA ILE A 23 1.85 0.79 6.15
C ILE A 23 2.08 1.29 4.74
N GLN A 24 1.21 0.87 3.82
CA GLN A 24 1.13 1.39 2.46
C GLN A 24 -0.07 2.31 2.31
N VAL A 25 0.15 3.49 1.72
CA VAL A 25 -0.92 4.40 1.31
C VAL A 25 -1.40 4.01 -0.09
N CYS A 26 -2.71 3.88 -0.26
CA CYS A 26 -3.35 3.68 -1.55
C CYS A 26 -4.30 4.84 -1.84
N THR A 27 -4.39 5.25 -3.10
CA THR A 27 -5.34 6.26 -3.57
C THR A 27 -6.27 5.69 -4.62
N PHE A 28 -7.51 6.13 -4.62
CA PHE A 28 -8.47 5.78 -5.67
C PHE A 28 -8.48 6.83 -6.75
N THR A 29 -8.67 6.40 -8.00
CA THR A 29 -8.91 7.28 -9.14
C THR A 29 -10.32 7.02 -9.66
N VAL A 30 -11.16 8.05 -9.75
CA VAL A 30 -12.53 7.97 -10.26
C VAL A 30 -12.70 9.00 -11.37
N GLY A 31 -12.95 8.53 -12.59
CA GLY A 31 -13.05 9.40 -13.76
C GLY A 31 -11.78 10.23 -14.04
N GLY A 32 -10.60 9.70 -13.70
CA GLY A 32 -9.32 10.39 -13.85
C GLY A 32 -8.93 11.32 -12.70
N ASN A 33 -9.80 11.49 -11.69
CA ASN A 33 -9.55 12.38 -10.55
C ASN A 33 -9.28 11.58 -9.27
N TYR A 34 -8.57 12.19 -8.31
CA TYR A 34 -8.39 11.63 -6.98
C TYR A 34 -9.76 11.44 -6.29
N GLY A 35 -10.03 10.21 -5.88
CA GLY A 35 -11.32 9.79 -5.30
C GLY A 35 -11.26 9.37 -3.83
N GLY A 36 -10.09 9.44 -3.19
CA GLY A 36 -9.91 9.11 -1.77
C GLY A 36 -8.67 8.26 -1.49
N THR A 37 -8.47 7.94 -0.21
CA THR A 37 -7.30 7.21 0.30
C THR A 37 -7.72 6.09 1.26
N CYS A 38 -6.95 5.01 1.28
CA CYS A 38 -6.98 4.01 2.35
C CYS A 38 -5.56 3.56 2.72
N LEU A 39 -5.44 2.85 3.84
CA LEU A 39 -4.20 2.25 4.29
C LEU A 39 -4.28 0.72 4.20
N ARG A 40 -3.17 0.09 3.79
CA ARG A 40 -2.95 -1.37 3.86
C ARG A 40 -1.81 -1.66 4.83
N GLY A 41 -2.02 -2.60 5.74
CA GLY A 41 -1.04 -2.99 6.77
C GLY A 41 -0.60 -4.44 6.63
N ASP A 42 0.71 -4.71 6.73
CA ASP A 42 1.27 -6.08 6.73
C ASP A 42 2.46 -6.19 7.71
N ASP A 43 2.73 -7.40 8.20
CA ASP A 43 3.89 -7.68 9.05
C ASP A 43 5.21 -7.77 8.24
N SER A 44 5.12 -7.98 6.93
CA SER A 44 6.26 -7.98 6.00
C SER A 44 6.32 -6.72 5.13
N LEU A 45 7.46 -6.54 4.45
CA LEU A 45 7.70 -5.38 3.57
C LEU A 45 6.85 -5.38 2.28
N VAL A 46 6.12 -6.45 1.99
CA VAL A 46 5.33 -6.61 0.75
C VAL A 46 3.86 -6.80 1.12
N ILE A 47 3.02 -5.84 0.72
CA ILE A 47 1.56 -5.94 0.84
C ILE A 47 1.04 -7.05 -0.10
N LYS A 48 0.12 -7.86 0.39
CA LYS A 48 -0.48 -9.02 -0.27
C LYS A 48 -2.00 -8.84 -0.37
N LYS A 49 -2.69 -9.82 -0.93
CA LYS A 49 -4.16 -9.80 -1.02
C LYS A 49 -4.79 -9.83 0.37
N GLU A 50 -4.21 -10.66 1.24
CA GLU A 50 -4.64 -10.94 2.60
C GLU A 50 -4.23 -9.89 3.64
N SER A 51 -3.41 -8.90 3.26
CA SER A 51 -3.06 -7.79 4.17
C SER A 51 -4.29 -6.99 4.56
N ASP A 52 -4.35 -6.55 5.81
CA ASP A 52 -5.52 -5.87 6.37
C ASP A 52 -5.76 -4.48 5.76
N ILE A 53 -7.00 -3.99 5.89
CA ILE A 53 -7.33 -2.57 5.74
C ILE A 53 -7.17 -1.91 7.11
N GLU A 54 -6.32 -0.89 7.20
CA GLU A 54 -6.14 -0.14 8.45
C GLU A 54 -7.06 1.09 8.48
N PRO A 55 -7.77 1.35 9.59
CA PRO A 55 -8.58 2.56 9.75
C PRO A 55 -7.74 3.82 9.59
N LEU A 56 -8.24 4.78 8.80
CA LEU A 56 -7.58 6.06 8.55
C LEU A 56 -8.56 7.21 8.83
N ILE A 57 -8.08 8.21 9.58
CA ILE A 57 -8.76 9.49 9.78
C ILE A 57 -7.77 10.60 9.41
N VAL A 58 -8.20 11.52 8.54
CA VAL A 58 -7.44 12.72 8.21
C VAL A 58 -7.70 13.77 9.27
N ILE A 59 -6.65 14.26 9.92
CA ILE A 59 -6.70 15.38 10.85
C ILE A 59 -6.19 16.65 10.17
N LYS A 60 -6.76 17.81 10.51
CA LYS A 60 -6.20 19.09 10.09
C LYS A 60 -5.03 19.44 10.98
N ALA A 61 -3.99 20.01 10.39
CA ALA A 61 -2.86 20.61 11.10
C ALA A 61 -3.20 22.03 11.56
#